data_AF-A0A7V2AE29-F1
#
_entry.id   AF-A0A7V2AE29-F1
#
_cell.length_a   1.000
_cell.length_b   1.000
_cell.length_c   1.000
_cell.angle_alpha   90.00
_cell.angle_beta   90.00
_cell.angle_gamma   90.00
#
_symmetry.space_group_name_H-M   'P 1'
#
loop_
_entity.id
_entity.type
_entity.pdbx_description
1 polymer ?
#
loop_
_entity_poly.entity_id
_entity_poly.type
_entity_poly.pdbx_seq_one_letter_code
_entity_poly.pdbx_strand_id
1 'polypeptide(L)'
;MAGQWSSGSTALHGPFTQEDPIGIAGGLNLYGYAGGDPINFSDPLGLCPEYAGGDGKTDTAADCSTEILDAWETSGRVQLGEGATWDGVDATLRDAILKASIDLNASLYVFATTNGQHSARSFHAAGGAADVSRVDGTKFSLMPNAMAQEVGAQVGNAILNHIPPGRRAELITPLGSAQRFYREPWSQTDAARLVAAHRSHVHVSIR
;
A
#
# COMPACT_ATOMS: atom_id res chain seq x y z
N MET A 1 44.74 -21.66 -27.12
CA MET A 1 43.63 -21.63 -26.16
C MET A 1 43.43 -20.18 -25.75
N ALA A 2 42.27 -19.60 -26.04
CA ALA A 2 41.90 -18.26 -25.60
C ALA A 2 40.49 -18.37 -25.00
N GLY A 3 40.37 -18.16 -23.69
CA GLY A 3 39.08 -18.20 -22.99
C GLY A 3 38.46 -16.82 -22.99
N GLN A 4 37.28 -16.68 -23.61
CA GLN A 4 36.45 -15.49 -23.43
C GLN A 4 35.87 -15.52 -22.02
N TRP A 5 36.02 -14.42 -21.27
CA TRP A 5 35.21 -14.15 -20.08
C TRP A 5 34.14 -13.12 -20.45
N SER A 6 32.89 -13.56 -20.48
CA SER A 6 31.73 -12.67 -20.60
C SER A 6 31.34 -12.14 -19.22
N SER A 7 31.77 -10.93 -18.88
CA SER A 7 31.25 -10.21 -17.70
C SER A 7 29.92 -9.55 -18.05
N GLY A 8 28.81 -10.20 -17.69
CA GLY A 8 27.47 -9.61 -17.82
C GLY A 8 27.19 -8.58 -16.72
N SER A 9 26.36 -7.59 -17.08
CA SER A 9 25.68 -6.65 -16.18
C SER A 9 26.54 -5.78 -15.24
N THR A 10 26.93 -4.61 -15.73
CA THR A 10 27.20 -3.45 -14.86
C THR A 10 25.87 -2.90 -14.32
N ALA A 11 25.44 -3.38 -13.16
CA ALA A 11 24.41 -2.71 -12.37
C ALA A 11 25.01 -1.49 -11.67
N LEU A 12 24.45 -0.30 -11.95
CA LEU A 12 24.88 0.98 -11.37
C LEU A 12 24.45 1.06 -9.90
N HIS A 13 25.35 0.73 -8.98
CA HIS A 13 25.18 1.02 -7.56
C HIS A 13 25.87 2.34 -7.22
N GLY A 14 25.07 3.37 -6.99
CA GLY A 14 25.49 4.71 -6.59
C GLY A 14 24.43 5.36 -5.70
N PRO A 15 24.71 6.53 -5.13
CA PRO A 15 23.71 7.28 -4.36
C PRO A 15 22.47 7.58 -5.20
N PHE A 16 21.31 7.69 -4.56
CA PHE A 16 20.07 8.02 -5.25
C PHE A 16 20.18 9.34 -6.01
N THR A 17 19.53 9.45 -7.17
CA THR A 17 19.53 10.67 -8.01
C THR A 17 18.43 11.67 -7.62
N GLN A 18 17.68 11.37 -6.57
CA GLN A 18 16.63 12.17 -5.96
C GLN A 18 16.78 12.08 -4.44
N GLU A 19 16.20 13.05 -3.72
CA GLU A 19 16.11 12.99 -2.26
C GLU A 19 15.22 11.81 -1.82
N ASP A 20 15.58 11.21 -0.69
CA ASP A 20 14.81 10.19 0.01
C ASP A 20 13.36 10.67 0.22
N PRO A 21 12.35 9.95 -0.29
CA PRO A 21 10.94 10.30 -0.10
C PRO A 21 10.44 10.33 1.35
N ILE A 22 11.09 9.67 2.32
CA ILE A 22 10.81 9.84 3.77
C ILE A 22 11.65 10.94 4.44
N GLY A 23 12.54 11.58 3.68
CA GLY A 23 13.36 12.69 4.15
C GLY A 23 14.32 12.28 5.28
N ILE A 24 14.42 13.12 6.31
CA ILE A 24 15.37 12.92 7.42
C ILE A 24 15.14 11.66 8.26
N ALA A 25 14.00 10.96 8.07
CA ALA A 25 13.73 9.69 8.72
C ALA A 25 14.59 8.53 8.16
N GLY A 26 14.99 8.59 6.88
CA GLY A 26 15.98 7.67 6.30
C GLY A 26 17.43 8.02 6.67
N GLY A 27 17.66 9.24 7.18
CA GLY A 27 18.94 9.67 7.76
C GLY A 27 19.33 11.10 7.37
N LEU A 28 20.49 11.55 7.86
CA LEU A 28 21.00 12.90 7.59
C LEU A 28 21.50 13.11 6.16
N ASN A 29 21.75 12.04 5.41
CA ASN A 29 22.11 12.10 4.00
C ASN A 29 20.90 11.66 3.16
N LEU A 30 20.15 12.63 2.62
CA LEU A 30 18.97 12.39 1.78
C LEU A 30 19.27 11.70 0.44
N TYR A 31 20.55 11.48 0.12
CA TYR A 31 21.00 10.71 -1.06
C TYR A 31 21.79 9.46 -0.64
N GLY A 32 21.71 9.07 0.64
CA GLY A 32 22.38 7.89 1.18
C GLY A 32 21.83 6.60 0.58
N TYR A 33 22.69 5.64 0.35
CA TYR A 33 22.32 4.30 -0.11
C TYR A 33 22.93 3.26 0.83
N ALA A 34 22.16 2.22 1.18
CA ALA A 34 22.63 1.07 1.96
C ALA A 34 23.38 1.46 3.26
N GLY A 35 22.91 2.48 3.98
CA GLY A 35 23.57 2.99 5.20
C GLY A 35 25.00 3.54 5.02
N GLY A 36 25.48 3.68 3.78
CA GLY A 36 26.88 3.99 3.47
C GLY A 36 27.79 2.77 3.30
N ASP A 37 27.28 1.54 3.44
CA ASP A 37 28.02 0.28 3.25
C ASP A 37 27.29 -0.65 2.25
N PRO A 38 27.41 -0.38 0.94
CA PRO A 38 26.80 -1.19 -0.12
C PRO A 38 27.53 -2.53 -0.38
N ILE A 39 28.50 -2.90 0.46
CA ILE A 39 29.16 -4.22 0.39
C ILE A 39 28.39 -5.22 1.24
N ASN A 40 27.98 -4.80 2.44
CA ASN A 40 27.23 -5.63 3.36
C ASN A 40 25.71 -5.48 3.18
N PHE A 41 25.24 -4.29 2.78
CA PHE A 41 23.82 -3.92 2.84
C PHE A 41 23.25 -3.57 1.47
N SER A 42 21.92 -3.68 1.37
CA SER A 42 21.13 -3.26 0.20
C SER A 42 19.98 -2.39 0.67
N ASP A 43 19.62 -1.38 -0.13
CA ASP A 43 18.40 -0.60 0.05
C ASP A 43 17.63 -0.54 -1.29
N PRO A 44 16.88 -1.60 -1.65
CA PRO A 44 16.19 -1.70 -2.94
C PRO A 44 15.02 -0.72 -3.08
N LEU A 45 14.48 -0.25 -1.96
CA LEU A 45 13.35 0.69 -1.91
C LEU A 45 13.82 2.14 -1.81
N GLY A 46 14.97 2.40 -1.19
CA GLY A 46 15.47 3.74 -0.88
C GLY A 46 14.72 4.43 0.26
N LEU A 47 14.23 3.63 1.23
CA LEU A 47 13.20 4.04 2.19
C LEU A 47 13.26 3.32 3.53
N CYS A 48 13.71 2.06 3.57
CA CYS A 48 13.59 1.22 4.75
C CYS A 48 14.98 0.69 5.13
N PRO A 49 15.82 1.50 5.80
CA PRO A 49 17.18 1.10 6.16
C PRO A 49 17.18 -0.13 7.08
N GLU A 50 18.15 -0.99 6.80
CA GLU A 50 18.36 -2.36 7.31
C GLU A 50 18.07 -2.63 8.80
N TYR A 51 18.29 -1.65 9.69
CA TYR A 51 18.04 -1.76 11.13
C TYR A 51 16.56 -2.06 11.49
N ALA A 52 15.65 -1.93 10.53
CA ALA A 52 14.20 -2.17 10.66
C ALA A 52 13.77 -3.64 10.48
N GLY A 53 14.40 -4.40 9.56
CA GLY A 53 13.90 -5.70 9.10
C GLY A 53 14.32 -6.92 9.96
N GLY A 54 15.40 -6.79 10.73
CA GLY A 54 15.83 -7.80 11.71
C GLY A 54 16.68 -8.97 11.18
N ASP A 55 16.87 -9.11 9.87
CA ASP A 55 17.70 -10.17 9.25
C ASP A 55 18.91 -9.65 8.44
N GLY A 56 19.05 -8.33 8.33
CA GLY A 56 20.13 -7.66 7.60
C GLY A 56 19.81 -7.29 6.14
N LYS A 57 18.55 -7.44 5.68
CA LYS A 57 18.13 -6.98 4.35
C LYS A 57 16.67 -6.54 4.36
N THR A 58 16.43 -5.28 4.02
CA THR A 58 15.09 -4.87 3.63
C THR A 58 14.88 -5.19 2.15
N ASP A 59 14.40 -6.39 1.85
CA ASP A 59 14.15 -6.81 0.46
C ASP A 59 12.74 -6.39 -0.02
N THR A 60 11.79 -6.12 0.89
CA THR A 60 10.39 -5.77 0.56
C THR A 60 9.77 -4.74 1.52
N ALA A 61 8.61 -4.16 1.17
CA ALA A 61 7.88 -3.28 2.09
C ALA A 61 7.38 -4.00 3.36
N ALA A 62 7.35 -5.34 3.37
CA ALA A 62 6.99 -6.11 4.57
C ALA A 62 7.96 -5.86 5.74
N ASP A 63 9.22 -5.57 5.42
CA ASP A 63 10.34 -5.49 6.37
C ASP A 63 10.53 -4.08 6.98
N CYS A 64 9.75 -3.10 6.51
CA CYS A 64 9.76 -1.73 7.03
C CYS A 64 9.13 -1.66 8.44
N SER A 65 9.83 -1.02 9.40
CA SER A 65 9.36 -0.83 10.77
C SER A 65 8.27 0.24 10.87
N THR A 66 7.54 0.26 11.99
CA THR A 66 6.45 1.22 12.22
C THR A 66 6.91 2.67 12.09
N GLU A 67 8.12 3.01 12.56
CA GLU A 67 8.67 4.37 12.46
C GLU A 67 8.87 4.82 11.00
N ILE A 68 9.26 3.89 10.12
CA ILE A 68 9.42 4.15 8.69
C ILE A 68 8.06 4.29 7.99
N LEU A 69 7.06 3.48 8.39
CA LEU A 69 5.69 3.60 7.90
C LEU A 69 5.06 4.93 8.32
N ASP A 70 5.29 5.38 9.55
CA ASP A 70 4.86 6.68 10.06
C ASP A 70 5.54 7.82 9.28
N ALA A 71 6.85 7.71 9.00
CA ALA A 71 7.56 8.68 8.16
C ALA A 71 7.00 8.73 6.72
N TRP A 72 6.74 7.56 6.10
CA TRP A 72 6.11 7.47 4.78
C TRP A 72 4.71 8.09 4.74
N GLU A 73 3.92 7.94 5.81
CA GLU A 73 2.65 8.65 5.94
C GLU A 73 2.87 10.18 5.97
N THR A 74 3.76 10.67 6.84
CA THR A 74 4.01 12.12 6.99
C THR A 74 4.62 12.79 5.76
N SER A 75 5.29 12.04 4.88
CA SER A 75 5.76 12.54 3.57
C SER A 75 4.63 12.91 2.60
N GLY A 76 3.38 12.54 2.91
CA GLY A 76 2.22 12.79 2.05
C GLY A 76 2.08 11.79 0.90
N ARG A 77 2.78 10.66 0.94
CA ARG A 77 2.58 9.55 -0.01
C ARG A 77 1.26 8.83 0.23
N VAL A 78 0.81 8.75 1.48
CA VAL A 78 -0.57 8.36 1.82
C VAL A 78 -1.29 9.55 2.44
N GLN A 79 -2.41 9.96 1.84
CA GLN A 79 -3.14 11.17 2.23
C GLN A 79 -4.55 10.81 2.70
N LEU A 80 -4.88 11.21 3.93
CA LEU A 80 -6.24 11.13 4.46
C LEU A 80 -7.12 12.23 3.85
N GLY A 81 -8.34 11.86 3.47
CA GLY A 81 -9.39 12.78 3.05
C GLY A 81 -9.94 13.60 4.22
N GLU A 82 -10.70 14.64 3.90
CA GLU A 82 -11.39 15.46 4.90
C GLU A 82 -12.34 14.59 5.74
N GLY A 83 -12.08 14.52 7.05
CA GLY A 83 -12.84 13.68 7.99
C GLY A 83 -12.39 12.22 8.10
N ALA A 84 -11.38 11.78 7.34
CA ALA A 84 -10.76 10.47 7.53
C ALA A 84 -9.70 10.53 8.64
N THR A 85 -9.67 9.51 9.50
CA THR A 85 -8.68 9.33 10.58
C THR A 85 -8.31 7.85 10.71
N TRP A 86 -7.06 7.54 11.07
CA TRP A 86 -6.70 6.16 11.47
C TRP A 86 -7.25 5.77 12.84
N ASP A 87 -7.86 6.70 13.60
CA ASP A 87 -8.49 6.39 14.88
C ASP A 87 -9.51 5.27 14.74
N GLY A 88 -9.28 4.18 15.47
CA GLY A 88 -10.12 2.99 15.42
C GLY A 88 -9.86 2.10 14.20
N VAL A 89 -9.07 2.48 13.19
CA VAL A 89 -8.65 1.55 12.12
C VAL A 89 -7.68 0.54 12.69
N ASP A 90 -7.82 -0.73 12.30
CA ASP A 90 -6.86 -1.76 12.71
C ASP A 90 -5.47 -1.50 12.11
N ALA A 91 -4.43 -1.55 12.96
CA ALA A 91 -3.06 -1.28 12.56
C ALA A 91 -2.57 -2.15 11.39
N THR A 92 -3.01 -3.42 11.30
CA THR A 92 -2.66 -4.29 10.15
C THR A 92 -3.25 -3.75 8.84
N LEU A 93 -4.43 -3.13 8.85
CA LEU A 93 -5.02 -2.53 7.65
C LEU A 93 -4.33 -1.21 7.29
N ARG A 94 -4.02 -0.36 8.28
CA ARG A 94 -3.23 0.87 8.07
C ARG A 94 -1.87 0.52 7.45
N ASP A 95 -1.11 -0.35 8.10
CA ASP A 95 0.25 -0.69 7.68
C ASP A 95 0.24 -1.37 6.30
N ALA A 96 -0.77 -2.20 6.00
CA ALA A 96 -0.94 -2.77 4.67
C ALA A 96 -1.19 -1.72 3.57
N ILE A 97 -1.87 -0.61 3.87
CA ILE A 97 -2.08 0.50 2.91
C ILE A 97 -0.79 1.29 2.71
N LEU A 98 -0.03 1.54 3.78
CA LEU A 98 1.29 2.19 3.71
C LEU A 98 2.27 1.34 2.89
N LYS A 99 2.36 0.04 3.18
CA LYS A 99 3.20 -0.92 2.44
C LYS A 99 2.77 -1.10 0.97
N ALA A 100 1.47 -1.09 0.68
CA ALA A 100 0.99 -1.09 -0.70
C ALA A 100 1.35 0.19 -1.47
N SER A 101 1.38 1.35 -0.81
CA SER A 101 1.84 2.61 -1.42
C SER A 101 3.33 2.55 -1.76
N ILE A 102 4.15 1.91 -0.92
CA ILE A 102 5.58 1.66 -1.16
C ILE A 102 5.77 0.68 -2.33
N ASP A 103 5.14 -0.51 -2.29
CA ASP A 103 5.24 -1.54 -3.34
C ASP A 103 4.84 -1.04 -4.73
N LEU A 104 3.81 -0.18 -4.79
CA LEU A 104 3.34 0.42 -6.05
C LEU A 104 4.14 1.67 -6.46
N ASN A 105 5.01 2.19 -5.59
CA ASN A 105 5.64 3.50 -5.70
C ASN A 105 4.63 4.61 -6.07
N ALA A 106 3.46 4.56 -5.45
CA ALA A 106 2.28 5.35 -5.86
C ALA A 106 1.61 6.01 -4.66
N SER A 107 1.09 7.21 -4.88
CA SER A 107 0.49 8.02 -3.82
C SER A 107 -0.98 7.62 -3.63
N LEU A 108 -1.34 7.11 -2.45
CA LEU A 108 -2.69 6.59 -2.17
C LEU A 108 -3.52 7.58 -1.34
N TYR A 109 -4.80 7.76 -1.71
CA TYR A 109 -5.69 8.70 -1.04
C TYR A 109 -6.85 7.98 -0.35
N VAL A 110 -6.79 7.88 0.98
CA VAL A 110 -7.79 7.20 1.82
C VAL A 110 -8.88 8.19 2.22
N PHE A 111 -10.10 8.04 1.71
CA PHE A 111 -11.16 9.05 1.88
C PHE A 111 -12.24 8.67 2.89
N ALA A 112 -12.34 7.39 3.26
CA ALA A 112 -13.12 6.94 4.40
C ALA A 112 -12.36 5.86 5.15
N THR A 113 -12.40 5.99 6.46
CA THR A 113 -11.84 5.06 7.44
C THR A 113 -12.90 4.78 8.50
N THR A 114 -12.67 3.83 9.39
CA THR A 114 -13.66 3.47 10.42
C THR A 114 -13.66 4.39 11.66
N ASN A 115 -13.45 5.70 11.45
CA ASN A 115 -14.14 6.76 12.19
C ASN A 115 -14.50 7.98 11.30
N GLY A 116 -14.87 7.74 10.03
CA GLY A 116 -15.13 8.78 9.03
C GLY A 116 -16.52 8.91 8.35
N GLN A 117 -17.46 7.96 8.20
CA GLN A 117 -17.59 6.55 8.59
C GLN A 117 -18.24 5.74 7.43
N HIS A 118 -18.25 4.40 7.51
CA HIS A 118 -18.70 3.51 6.42
C HIS A 118 -20.24 3.33 6.31
N SER A 119 -20.76 2.94 5.14
CA SER A 119 -22.22 2.95 4.88
C SER A 119 -23.03 1.84 5.59
N ALA A 120 -24.35 2.06 5.74
CA ALA A 120 -25.28 1.43 6.69
C ALA A 120 -25.56 -0.10 6.55
N ARG A 121 -24.72 -0.88 5.83
CA ARG A 121 -24.79 -2.36 5.78
C ARG A 121 -23.44 -3.06 5.85
N SER A 122 -22.34 -2.35 6.07
CA SER A 122 -21.03 -2.99 6.26
C SER A 122 -20.98 -3.71 7.61
N PHE A 123 -20.70 -5.01 7.58
CA PHE A 123 -20.66 -5.89 8.75
C PHE A 123 -19.29 -5.86 9.48
N HIS A 124 -18.51 -4.79 9.32
CA HIS A 124 -17.17 -4.66 9.86
C HIS A 124 -17.24 -4.05 11.26
N ALA A 125 -17.45 -4.89 12.26
CA ALA A 125 -17.39 -4.49 13.65
C ALA A 125 -15.96 -4.07 14.02
N ALA A 126 -15.82 -2.87 14.60
CA ALA A 126 -14.56 -2.29 15.07
C ALA A 126 -13.44 -2.19 14.02
N GLY A 127 -13.41 -1.09 13.25
CA GLY A 127 -12.14 -0.60 12.70
C GLY A 127 -11.58 -1.27 11.45
N GLY A 128 -12.10 -2.42 11.08
CA GLY A 128 -11.50 -3.22 10.04
C GLY A 128 -11.76 -2.71 8.62
N ALA A 129 -11.92 -1.42 8.31
CA ALA A 129 -12.29 -0.96 6.97
C ALA A 129 -11.69 0.40 6.53
N ALA A 130 -11.24 0.46 5.28
CA ALA A 130 -10.68 1.66 4.65
C ALA A 130 -10.94 1.72 3.12
N ASP A 131 -11.15 2.93 2.60
CA ASP A 131 -11.51 3.20 1.21
C ASP A 131 -10.44 4.07 0.50
N VAL A 132 -9.66 3.46 -0.41
CA VAL A 132 -8.70 4.17 -1.26
C VAL A 132 -9.41 4.71 -2.50
N SER A 133 -9.42 6.02 -2.69
CA SER A 133 -10.23 6.71 -3.72
C SER A 133 -9.44 7.28 -4.90
N ARG A 134 -8.11 7.37 -4.78
CA ARG A 134 -7.21 7.90 -5.82
C ARG A 134 -5.86 7.20 -5.77
N VAL A 135 -5.21 7.18 -6.93
CA VAL A 135 -3.79 6.82 -7.11
C VAL A 135 -3.14 7.99 -7.84
N ASP A 136 -2.00 8.46 -7.34
CA ASP A 136 -1.23 9.60 -7.89
C ASP A 136 -2.11 10.82 -8.18
N GLY A 137 -2.95 11.17 -7.19
CA GLY A 137 -3.91 12.29 -7.25
C GLY A 137 -5.14 12.05 -8.13
N THR A 138 -5.11 11.06 -9.03
CA THR A 138 -6.20 10.75 -9.97
C THR A 138 -7.29 9.92 -9.31
N LYS A 139 -8.49 10.48 -9.16
CA LYS A 139 -9.68 9.76 -8.65
C LYS A 139 -10.06 8.62 -9.60
N PHE A 140 -10.39 7.45 -9.07
CA PHE A 140 -10.89 6.33 -9.88
C PHE A 140 -12.13 6.70 -10.71
N SER A 141 -13.01 7.56 -10.19
CA SER A 141 -14.20 8.04 -10.90
C SER A 141 -13.92 8.97 -12.10
N LEU A 142 -12.66 9.37 -12.31
CA LEU A 142 -12.21 10.17 -13.47
C LEU A 142 -11.46 9.30 -14.49
N MET A 143 -11.15 8.05 -14.16
CA MET A 143 -10.53 7.10 -15.07
C MET A 143 -11.61 6.45 -15.97
N PRO A 144 -11.29 6.07 -17.22
CA PRO A 144 -12.17 5.23 -18.02
C PRO A 144 -12.46 3.91 -17.31
N ASN A 145 -13.66 3.37 -17.46
CA ASN A 145 -14.15 2.19 -16.74
C ASN A 145 -13.13 1.04 -16.64
N ALA A 146 -12.57 0.58 -17.76
CA ALA A 146 -11.60 -0.52 -17.77
C ALA A 146 -10.33 -0.19 -16.94
N MET A 147 -9.83 1.04 -17.02
CA MET A 147 -8.66 1.51 -16.29
C MET A 147 -8.95 1.64 -14.78
N ALA A 148 -10.13 2.15 -14.41
CA ALA A 148 -10.55 2.22 -13.00
C ALA A 148 -10.64 0.82 -12.36
N GLN A 149 -11.08 -0.19 -13.12
CA GLN A 149 -11.13 -1.58 -12.68
C GLN A 149 -9.74 -2.20 -12.57
N GLU A 150 -8.86 -1.99 -13.55
CA GLU A 150 -7.50 -2.53 -13.56
C GLU A 150 -6.66 -1.96 -12.42
N VAL A 151 -6.55 -0.63 -12.32
CA VAL A 151 -5.78 0.04 -11.25
C VAL A 151 -6.39 -0.26 -9.89
N GLY A 152 -7.72 -0.29 -9.79
CA GLY A 152 -8.40 -0.65 -8.54
C GLY A 152 -8.14 -2.09 -8.08
N ALA A 153 -8.02 -3.04 -9.01
CA ALA A 153 -7.62 -4.41 -8.70
C ALA A 153 -6.14 -4.52 -8.30
N GLN A 154 -5.25 -3.76 -8.95
CA GLN A 154 -3.83 -3.70 -8.58
C GLN A 154 -3.65 -3.16 -7.16
N VAL A 155 -4.26 -2.02 -6.82
CA VAL A 155 -4.24 -1.44 -5.46
C VAL A 155 -4.84 -2.39 -4.44
N GLY A 156 -6.00 -2.98 -4.73
CA GLY A 156 -6.66 -3.94 -3.85
C GLY A 156 -5.78 -5.15 -3.52
N ASN A 157 -5.15 -5.73 -4.55
CA ASN A 157 -4.25 -6.88 -4.36
C ASN A 157 -2.97 -6.51 -3.61
N ALA A 158 -2.38 -5.34 -3.87
CA ALA A 158 -1.21 -4.85 -3.15
C ALA A 158 -1.50 -4.70 -1.64
N ILE A 159 -2.64 -4.10 -1.27
CA ILE A 159 -3.06 -4.01 0.14
C ILE A 159 -3.28 -5.40 0.74
N LEU A 160 -3.98 -6.29 0.02
CA LEU A 160 -4.24 -7.64 0.53
C LEU A 160 -2.95 -8.45 0.75
N ASN A 161 -1.91 -8.29 -0.06
CA ASN A 161 -0.64 -9.00 0.11
C ASN A 161 -0.03 -8.82 1.51
N HIS A 162 -0.17 -7.60 2.08
CA HIS A 162 0.32 -7.27 3.42
C HIS A 162 -0.66 -7.61 4.56
N ILE A 163 -1.88 -8.06 4.25
CA ILE A 163 -2.86 -8.52 5.24
C ILE A 163 -2.76 -10.05 5.38
N PRO A 164 -2.60 -10.61 6.59
CA PRO A 164 -2.58 -12.06 6.79
C PRO A 164 -3.87 -12.72 6.27
N PRO A 165 -3.80 -13.86 5.53
CA PRO A 165 -4.99 -14.46 4.90
C PRO A 165 -6.16 -14.74 5.86
N GLY A 166 -5.88 -15.11 7.12
CA GLY A 166 -6.91 -15.32 8.14
C GLY A 166 -7.63 -14.04 8.62
N ARG A 167 -7.08 -12.86 8.32
CA ARG A 167 -7.64 -11.54 8.68
C ARG A 167 -8.35 -10.83 7.53
N ARG A 168 -8.16 -11.20 6.25
CA ARG A 168 -8.77 -10.52 5.08
C ARG A 168 -10.28 -10.72 5.05
N ALA A 169 -11.11 -9.68 4.97
CA ALA A 169 -12.56 -9.83 4.87
C ALA A 169 -13.11 -9.71 3.46
N GLU A 170 -12.83 -8.58 2.85
CA GLU A 170 -13.55 -8.10 1.68
C GLU A 170 -12.62 -7.21 0.87
N LEU A 171 -12.76 -7.31 -0.45
CA LEU A 171 -12.20 -6.37 -1.41
C LEU A 171 -13.30 -6.00 -2.38
N ILE A 172 -13.56 -4.71 -2.57
CA ILE A 172 -14.44 -4.20 -3.63
C ILE A 172 -13.65 -3.18 -4.43
N THR A 173 -13.55 -3.36 -5.74
CA THR A 173 -12.88 -2.41 -6.64
C THR A 173 -13.84 -1.31 -7.13
N PRO A 174 -13.35 -0.21 -7.73
CA PRO A 174 -14.18 0.92 -8.15
C PRO A 174 -15.28 0.59 -9.18
N LEU A 175 -15.20 -0.55 -9.88
CA LEU A 175 -16.30 -1.01 -10.76
C LEU A 175 -17.06 -2.23 -10.23
N GLY A 176 -16.82 -2.62 -8.98
CA GLY A 176 -17.64 -3.59 -8.29
C GLY A 176 -17.25 -5.05 -8.48
N SER A 177 -15.98 -5.36 -8.76
CA SER A 177 -15.51 -6.73 -8.51
C SER A 177 -15.39 -6.92 -7.00
N ALA A 178 -16.47 -7.37 -6.38
CA ALA A 178 -16.50 -7.74 -4.97
C ALA A 178 -15.94 -9.16 -4.78
N GLN A 179 -14.95 -9.30 -3.93
CA GLN A 179 -14.37 -10.56 -3.48
C GLN A 179 -14.50 -10.64 -1.97
N ARG A 180 -14.88 -11.81 -1.46
CA ARG A 180 -14.97 -12.07 -0.02
C ARG A 180 -14.07 -13.23 0.33
N PHE A 181 -13.19 -13.02 1.31
CA PHE A 181 -12.22 -14.02 1.75
C PHE A 181 -12.77 -14.89 2.88
N TYR A 182 -13.91 -14.52 3.50
CA TYR A 182 -14.65 -15.42 4.39
C TYR A 182 -16.18 -15.25 4.48
N ARG A 183 -16.86 -16.40 4.46
CA ARG A 183 -18.25 -16.70 4.86
C ARG A 183 -19.41 -16.23 3.95
N GLU A 184 -20.32 -17.18 3.69
CA GLU A 184 -21.70 -17.12 3.12
C GLU A 184 -21.88 -16.34 1.79
N PRO A 185 -22.54 -16.94 0.77
CA PRO A 185 -22.79 -16.26 -0.51
C PRO A 185 -23.77 -15.10 -0.34
N TRP A 186 -23.53 -14.01 -1.06
CA TRP A 186 -24.45 -12.87 -1.10
C TRP A 186 -25.65 -13.14 -2.02
N SER A 187 -26.78 -12.50 -1.72
CA SER A 187 -27.83 -12.32 -2.72
C SER A 187 -27.31 -11.41 -3.84
N GLN A 188 -27.74 -11.65 -5.09
CA GLN A 188 -27.40 -10.75 -6.21
C GLN A 188 -27.83 -9.30 -5.95
N THR A 189 -28.93 -9.11 -5.22
CA THR A 189 -29.45 -7.78 -4.85
C THR A 189 -28.52 -7.04 -3.89
N ASP A 190 -27.99 -7.73 -2.88
CA ASP A 190 -27.10 -7.09 -1.90
C ASP A 190 -25.70 -6.87 -2.48
N ALA A 191 -25.22 -7.81 -3.30
CA ALA A 191 -24.03 -7.62 -4.12
C ALA A 191 -24.15 -6.37 -5.01
N ALA A 192 -25.22 -6.25 -5.79
CA ALA A 192 -25.44 -5.11 -6.69
C ALA A 192 -25.58 -3.77 -5.94
N ARG A 193 -26.23 -3.77 -4.77
CA ARG A 193 -26.34 -2.57 -3.92
C ARG A 193 -24.99 -2.14 -3.36
N LEU A 194 -24.19 -3.08 -2.87
CA LEU A 194 -22.89 -2.78 -2.30
C LEU A 194 -21.93 -2.29 -3.39
N VAL A 195 -21.84 -3.01 -4.51
CA VAL A 195 -21.13 -2.56 -5.72
C VAL A 195 -21.54 -1.14 -6.14
N ALA A 196 -22.84 -0.83 -6.11
CA ALA A 196 -23.32 0.48 -6.50
C ALA A 196 -22.90 1.63 -5.56
N ALA A 197 -22.56 1.33 -4.29
CA ALA A 197 -22.04 2.30 -3.33
C ALA A 197 -20.51 2.52 -3.45
N HIS A 198 -19.78 1.52 -3.95
CA HIS A 198 -18.30 1.52 -4.02
C HIS A 198 -17.76 1.90 -5.41
N ARG A 199 -18.52 2.66 -6.21
CA ARG A 199 -18.22 2.96 -7.62
C ARG A 199 -17.01 3.88 -7.90
N SER A 200 -16.28 4.27 -6.86
CA SER A 200 -15.27 5.35 -6.93
C SER A 200 -14.03 5.09 -6.08
N HIS A 201 -13.92 3.91 -5.47
CA HIS A 201 -12.85 3.57 -4.54
C HIS A 201 -12.63 2.06 -4.46
N VAL A 202 -11.44 1.70 -3.98
CA VAL A 202 -11.11 0.35 -3.51
C VAL A 202 -11.47 0.30 -2.03
N HIS A 203 -12.48 -0.50 -1.68
CA HIS A 203 -12.77 -0.84 -0.29
C HIS A 203 -12.01 -2.10 0.09
N VAL A 204 -11.26 -2.03 1.19
CA VAL A 204 -10.65 -3.21 1.83
C VAL A 204 -11.12 -3.29 3.26
N SER A 205 -11.45 -4.50 3.71
CA SER A 205 -11.76 -4.75 5.11
C SER A 205 -11.17 -6.03 5.67
N ILE A 206 -11.08 -6.10 7.01
CA ILE A 206 -10.46 -7.17 7.81
C ILE A 206 -11.29 -7.54 9.07
N ARG A 207 -10.83 -8.56 9.81
CA ARG A 207 -11.35 -9.03 11.13
C ARG A 207 -10.29 -8.94 12.20
#